data_AF-A0A527X461-F1
#
_entry.id   AF-A0A527X461-F1
#
_cell.length_a   1.000
_cell.length_b   1.000
_cell.length_c   1.000
_cell.angle_alpha   90.00
_cell.angle_beta   90.00
_cell.angle_gamma   90.00
#
_symmetry.space_group_name_H-M   'P 1'
#
loop_
_entity.id
_entity.type
_entity.pdbx_description
1 polymer ?
#
loop_
_entity_poly.entity_id
_entity_poly.type
_entity_poly.pdbx_seq_one_letter_code
_entity_poly.pdbx_strand_id
1 'polypeptide(L)'
;PLRYTALTPCFRSEAGSAGRDTRGMLRQHQFYKVELVSITDQESSIAEHERMTQCAEEVLKRLGLPFRTVTLCTGDMGFGARKTYDIEVWLPGQNAYREISSCSVCGDFQARRMDARYKDKDGKGNRFVHTLNGSGTAVGRALIAVIENYQNEDGSVTIPEVLRPYMGGLAKIESK
;
A
#
# COMPACT_ATOMS: atom_id res chain seq x y z
N PRO A 1 -18.49 -5.39 7.21
CA PRO A 1 -17.05 -5.72 7.04
C PRO A 1 -16.27 -5.38 8.31
N LEU A 2 -15.33 -6.22 8.73
CA LEU A 2 -14.34 -5.90 9.76
C LEU A 2 -13.13 -5.28 9.08
N ARG A 3 -12.64 -4.14 9.57
CA ARG A 3 -11.54 -3.38 8.98
C ARG A 3 -10.46 -3.15 10.04
N TYR A 4 -9.23 -3.50 9.72
CA TYR A 4 -8.08 -3.39 10.60
C TYR A 4 -6.97 -2.63 9.91
N THR A 5 -6.13 -1.98 10.72
CA THR A 5 -4.87 -1.39 10.27
C THR A 5 -3.78 -1.57 11.31
N ALA A 6 -2.54 -1.68 10.85
CA ALA A 6 -1.37 -1.77 11.72
C ALA A 6 -0.14 -1.16 11.04
N LEU A 7 0.66 -0.44 11.82
CA LEU A 7 2.02 -0.06 11.44
C LEU A 7 2.98 -1.11 12.00
N THR A 8 3.74 -1.77 11.13
CA THR A 8 4.72 -2.79 11.54
C THR A 8 6.02 -2.69 10.75
N PRO A 9 7.16 -3.11 11.34
CA PRO A 9 8.31 -3.46 10.54
C PRO A 9 7.99 -4.73 9.73
N CYS A 10 8.30 -4.71 8.44
CA CYS A 10 8.16 -5.82 7.50
C CYS A 10 9.55 -6.33 7.14
N PHE A 11 9.75 -7.65 7.23
CA PHE A 11 11.02 -8.30 6.92
C PHE A 11 10.88 -9.17 5.67
N ARG A 12 11.76 -8.98 4.68
CA ARG A 12 11.79 -9.76 3.43
C ARG A 12 13.21 -10.22 3.11
N SER A 13 13.34 -11.46 2.65
CA SER A 13 14.64 -12.01 2.24
C SER A 13 15.16 -11.38 0.94
N GLU A 14 14.26 -10.86 0.09
CA GLU A 14 14.57 -10.33 -1.25
C GLU A 14 15.40 -11.31 -2.10
N ALA A 15 15.19 -12.61 -1.90
CA ALA A 15 15.83 -13.65 -2.70
C ALA A 15 15.42 -13.50 -4.18
N GLY A 16 16.42 -13.51 -5.08
CA GLY A 16 16.20 -13.34 -6.53
C GLY A 16 16.26 -11.89 -7.04
N SER A 17 16.59 -10.91 -6.21
CA SER A 17 16.71 -9.50 -6.62
C SER A 17 18.15 -9.00 -6.79
N ALA A 18 19.14 -9.89 -6.96
CA ALA A 18 20.54 -9.51 -7.11
C ALA A 18 20.71 -8.51 -8.28
N GLY A 19 21.29 -7.33 -7.97
CA GLY A 19 21.53 -6.28 -8.96
C GLY A 19 20.33 -5.36 -9.28
N ARG A 20 19.14 -5.61 -8.73
CA ARG A 20 17.94 -4.78 -8.96
C ARG A 20 17.65 -3.88 -7.76
N ASP A 21 17.54 -2.58 -7.99
CA ASP A 21 17.24 -1.56 -6.96
C ASP A 21 18.20 -1.58 -5.75
N THR A 22 19.47 -1.90 -5.98
CA THR A 22 20.48 -2.11 -4.92
C THR A 22 20.91 -0.82 -4.20
N ARG A 23 20.68 0.35 -4.80
CA ARG A 23 21.02 1.66 -4.23
C ARG A 23 19.76 2.35 -3.69
N GLY A 24 19.86 2.87 -2.47
CA GLY A 24 18.80 3.65 -1.83
C GLY A 24 17.87 2.81 -0.95
N MET A 25 16.63 3.27 -0.77
CA MET A 25 15.65 2.67 0.16
C MET A 25 14.48 1.97 -0.54
N LEU A 26 14.52 1.83 -1.87
CA LEU A 26 13.38 1.31 -2.63
C LEU A 26 13.13 -0.18 -2.35
N ARG A 27 14.21 -0.94 -2.11
CA ARG A 27 14.20 -2.37 -1.79
C ARG A 27 15.13 -2.62 -0.61
N GLN A 28 14.56 -3.05 0.50
CA GLN A 28 15.28 -3.28 1.77
C GLN A 28 14.81 -4.59 2.40
N HIS A 29 15.70 -5.22 3.18
CA HIS A 29 15.32 -6.38 4.00
C HIS A 29 14.34 -6.03 5.11
N GLN A 30 14.37 -4.78 5.59
CA GLN A 30 13.45 -4.26 6.58
C GLN A 30 12.90 -2.92 6.12
N PHE A 31 11.58 -2.74 6.19
CA PHE A 31 10.91 -1.48 5.94
C PHE A 31 9.64 -1.38 6.78
N TYR A 32 9.13 -0.17 7.03
CA TYR A 32 7.84 0.01 7.70
C TYR A 32 6.70 0.11 6.71
N LYS A 33 5.55 -0.46 7.08
CA LYS A 33 4.32 -0.38 6.29
C LYS A 33 3.12 -0.21 7.21
N VAL A 34 2.20 0.68 6.81
CA VAL A 34 0.85 0.71 7.36
C VAL A 34 -0.01 -0.19 6.48
N GLU A 35 -0.48 -1.31 7.03
CA GLU A 35 -1.32 -2.27 6.31
C GLU A 35 -2.80 -1.98 6.53
N LEU A 36 -3.61 -2.25 5.51
CA LEU A 36 -5.06 -2.31 5.56
C LEU A 36 -5.48 -3.77 5.39
N VAL A 37 -6.33 -4.28 6.28
CA VAL A 37 -6.91 -5.63 6.17
C VAL A 37 -8.42 -5.53 6.33
N SER A 38 -9.16 -6.14 5.40
CA SER A 38 -10.61 -6.24 5.50
C SER A 38 -11.07 -7.69 5.46
N ILE A 39 -12.05 -8.01 6.32
CA ILE A 39 -12.76 -9.29 6.34
C ILE A 39 -14.22 -9.00 6.04
N THR A 40 -14.73 -9.61 4.98
CA THR A 40 -16.06 -9.31 4.45
C THR A 40 -16.86 -10.58 4.20
N ASP A 41 -18.16 -10.42 3.98
CA ASP A 41 -18.92 -11.44 3.26
C ASP A 41 -18.52 -11.45 1.77
N GLN A 42 -19.08 -12.40 1.02
CA GLN A 42 -18.80 -12.56 -0.41
C GLN A 42 -19.34 -11.40 -1.26
N GLU A 43 -20.52 -10.87 -0.91
CA GLU A 43 -21.25 -9.88 -1.71
C GLU A 43 -20.57 -8.51 -1.66
N SER A 44 -20.05 -8.13 -0.48
CA SER A 44 -19.42 -6.84 -0.26
C SER A 44 -17.94 -6.78 -0.63
N SER A 45 -17.28 -7.92 -0.94
CA SER A 45 -15.83 -7.96 -1.12
C SER A 45 -15.35 -7.11 -2.29
N ILE A 46 -16.10 -7.06 -3.40
CA ILE A 46 -15.69 -6.28 -4.58
C ILE A 46 -15.78 -4.78 -4.29
N ALA A 47 -16.88 -4.33 -3.69
CA ALA A 47 -17.03 -2.92 -3.28
C ALA A 47 -15.99 -2.52 -2.23
N GLU A 48 -15.64 -3.43 -1.32
CA GLU A 48 -14.60 -3.19 -0.33
C GLU A 48 -13.20 -3.10 -0.96
N HIS A 49 -12.92 -3.83 -2.05
CA HIS A 49 -11.66 -3.72 -2.80
C HIS A 49 -11.50 -2.32 -3.39
N GLU A 50 -12.53 -1.80 -4.06
CA GLU A 50 -12.50 -0.45 -4.63
C GLU A 50 -12.32 0.62 -3.54
N ARG A 51 -13.06 0.50 -2.42
CA ARG A 51 -12.91 1.41 -1.27
C ARG A 51 -11.52 1.34 -0.65
N MET A 52 -10.93 0.14 -0.53
CA MET A 52 -9.59 -0.05 0.03
C MET A 52 -8.54 0.61 -0.86
N THR A 53 -8.61 0.43 -2.18
CA THR A 53 -7.72 1.09 -3.14
C THR A 53 -7.84 2.61 -3.02
N GLN A 54 -9.05 3.14 -2.95
CA GLN A 54 -9.28 4.58 -2.75
C GLN A 54 -8.69 5.12 -1.45
N CYS A 55 -8.69 4.33 -0.36
CA CYS A 55 -8.04 4.72 0.89
C CYS A 55 -6.51 4.84 0.75
N ALA A 56 -5.88 3.94 0.00
CA ALA A 56 -4.45 4.02 -0.27
C ALA A 56 -4.11 5.21 -1.20
N GLU A 57 -4.93 5.45 -2.23
CA GLU A 57 -4.79 6.62 -3.10
C GLU A 57 -4.96 7.94 -2.34
N GLU A 58 -5.89 8.00 -1.38
CA GLU A 58 -6.17 9.20 -0.59
C GLU A 58 -4.94 9.69 0.19
N VAL A 59 -4.08 8.77 0.64
CA VAL A 59 -2.79 9.14 1.27
C VAL A 59 -1.91 9.90 0.27
N LEU A 60 -1.80 9.44 -0.97
CA LEU A 60 -1.01 10.10 -2.01
C LEU A 60 -1.64 11.44 -2.44
N LYS A 61 -2.97 11.50 -2.56
CA LYS A 61 -3.72 12.73 -2.87
C LYS A 61 -3.45 13.82 -1.82
N ARG A 62 -3.54 13.47 -0.54
CA ARG A 62 -3.23 14.39 0.57
C ARG A 62 -1.77 14.82 0.60
N LEU A 63 -0.86 13.93 0.24
CA LEU A 63 0.57 14.24 0.10
C LEU A 63 0.88 15.02 -1.18
N GLY A 64 -0.08 15.27 -2.07
CA GLY A 64 0.15 15.96 -3.35
C GLY A 64 1.09 15.19 -4.29
N LEU A 65 1.17 13.87 -4.18
CA LEU A 65 2.08 13.05 -4.98
C LEU A 65 1.38 12.60 -6.27
N PRO A 66 1.98 12.79 -7.47
CA PRO A 66 1.44 12.23 -8.71
C PRO A 66 1.53 10.70 -8.70
N PHE A 67 0.45 10.02 -9.06
CA PHE A 67 0.40 8.56 -9.09
C PHE A 67 -0.52 8.06 -10.21
N ARG A 68 -0.42 6.77 -10.51
CA ARG A 68 -1.37 6.03 -11.35
C ARG A 68 -1.77 4.73 -10.68
N THR A 69 -2.96 4.23 -10.99
CA THR A 69 -3.47 2.95 -10.50
C THR A 69 -3.58 1.98 -11.67
N VAL A 70 -2.96 0.81 -11.55
CA VAL A 70 -2.86 -0.21 -12.59
C VAL A 70 -3.54 -1.49 -12.13
N THR A 71 -4.36 -2.11 -12.98
CA THR A 71 -4.85 -3.47 -12.73
C THR A 71 -3.81 -4.46 -13.21
N LEU A 72 -3.37 -5.37 -12.33
CA LEU A 72 -2.37 -6.36 -12.72
C LEU A 72 -2.95 -7.40 -13.69
N CYS A 73 -2.13 -7.84 -14.63
CA CYS A 73 -2.46 -8.97 -15.50
C CYS A 73 -2.27 -10.30 -14.76
N THR A 74 -2.82 -11.38 -15.30
CA THR A 74 -2.79 -12.70 -14.65
C THR A 74 -1.39 -13.24 -14.37
N GLY A 75 -0.40 -12.90 -15.21
CA GLY A 75 0.99 -13.34 -15.03
C GLY A 75 1.77 -12.62 -13.93
N ASP A 76 1.26 -11.48 -13.44
CA ASP A 76 1.92 -10.64 -12.44
C ASP A 76 1.14 -10.57 -11.11
N MET A 77 0.01 -11.29 -11.02
CA MET A 77 -0.75 -11.37 -9.77
C MET A 77 -0.08 -12.29 -8.75
N GLY A 78 -0.09 -11.87 -7.48
CA GLY A 78 0.34 -12.70 -6.37
C GLY A 78 -0.53 -13.94 -6.18
N PHE A 79 0.08 -15.03 -5.70
CA PHE A 79 -0.51 -16.38 -5.58
C PHE A 79 -1.90 -16.45 -4.94
N GLY A 80 -2.19 -15.62 -3.94
CA GLY A 80 -3.46 -15.65 -3.20
C GLY A 80 -4.50 -14.63 -3.68
N ALA A 81 -4.19 -13.82 -4.68
CA ALA A 81 -5.08 -12.75 -5.16
C ALA A 81 -6.00 -13.25 -6.28
N ARG A 82 -7.25 -12.79 -6.28
CA ARG A 82 -8.19 -12.94 -7.41
C ARG A 82 -8.17 -11.72 -8.33
N LYS A 83 -7.84 -10.55 -7.79
CA LYS A 83 -7.62 -9.29 -8.51
C LYS A 83 -6.74 -8.38 -7.66
N THR A 84 -5.82 -7.67 -8.30
CA THR A 84 -4.91 -6.73 -7.65
C THR A 84 -4.88 -5.40 -8.40
N TYR A 85 -4.87 -4.32 -7.63
CA TYR A 85 -4.52 -2.99 -8.08
C TYR A 85 -3.17 -2.60 -7.48
N ASP A 86 -2.24 -2.21 -8.35
CA ASP A 86 -1.01 -1.55 -7.91
C ASP A 86 -1.16 -0.05 -8.09
N ILE A 87 -0.77 0.70 -7.06
CA ILE A 87 -0.66 2.15 -7.11
C ILE A 87 0.82 2.47 -7.24
N GLU A 88 1.16 3.19 -8.30
CA GLU A 88 2.51 3.55 -8.61
C GLU A 88 2.68 5.07 -8.52
N VAL A 89 3.66 5.52 -7.74
CA VAL A 89 3.97 6.93 -7.54
C VAL A 89 5.06 7.39 -8.50
N TRP A 90 4.97 8.63 -8.97
CA TRP A 90 5.98 9.24 -9.82
C TRP A 90 7.25 9.54 -9.04
N LEU A 91 8.40 9.10 -9.55
CA LEU A 91 9.73 9.39 -9.01
C LEU A 91 10.54 10.18 -10.05
N PRO A 92 10.63 11.53 -9.90
CA PRO A 92 11.35 12.39 -10.85
C PRO A 92 12.80 11.97 -11.12
N GLY A 93 13.54 11.55 -10.07
CA GLY A 93 14.94 11.15 -10.20
C GLY A 93 15.13 9.85 -11.00
N GLN A 94 14.08 9.04 -11.12
CA GLN A 94 14.07 7.82 -11.93
C GLN A 94 13.33 7.97 -13.26
N ASN A 95 12.68 9.11 -13.49
CA ASN A 95 11.81 9.36 -14.64
C ASN A 95 10.81 8.20 -14.88
N ALA A 96 10.21 7.70 -13.80
CA ALA A 96 9.35 6.51 -13.85
C ALA A 96 8.32 6.49 -12.72
N TYR A 97 7.22 5.76 -12.95
CA TYR A 97 6.30 5.34 -11.89
C TYR A 97 6.85 4.08 -11.19
N ARG A 98 6.80 4.06 -9.86
CA ARG A 98 7.20 2.91 -9.02
C ARG A 98 6.08 2.54 -8.06
N GLU A 99 5.83 1.24 -7.91
CA GLU A 99 4.84 0.72 -6.96
C GLU A 99 5.08 1.28 -5.54
N ILE A 100 4.04 1.81 -4.91
CA ILE A 100 4.04 2.27 -3.51
C ILE A 100 2.97 1.56 -2.67
N SER A 101 1.97 0.97 -3.34
CA SER A 101 0.94 0.16 -2.72
C SER A 101 0.46 -0.92 -3.69
N SER A 102 0.06 -2.06 -3.13
CA SER A 102 -0.65 -3.13 -3.83
C SER A 102 -1.87 -3.50 -2.99
N CYS A 103 -3.05 -3.53 -3.61
CA CYS A 103 -4.34 -3.80 -2.98
C CYS A 103 -5.02 -4.98 -3.67
N SER A 104 -5.31 -6.05 -2.91
CA SER A 104 -5.83 -7.31 -3.44
C SER A 104 -7.12 -7.76 -2.76
N VAL A 105 -8.01 -8.34 -3.56
CA VAL A 105 -9.10 -9.20 -3.08
C VAL A 105 -8.70 -10.67 -3.24
N CYS A 106 -8.71 -11.44 -2.16
CA CYS A 106 -8.31 -12.85 -2.15
C CYS A 106 -9.51 -13.81 -2.25
N GLY A 107 -10.74 -13.29 -2.14
CA GLY A 107 -11.93 -14.10 -1.95
C GLY A 107 -11.80 -14.99 -0.72
N ASP A 108 -12.26 -16.23 -0.82
CA ASP A 108 -12.17 -17.22 0.26
C ASP A 108 -10.83 -17.98 0.35
N PHE A 109 -9.82 -17.62 -0.46
CA PHE A 109 -8.57 -18.39 -0.57
C PHE A 109 -7.85 -18.53 0.78
N GLN A 110 -7.67 -17.41 1.48
CA GLN A 110 -7.05 -17.39 2.81
C GLN A 110 -8.01 -17.92 3.87
N ALA A 111 -9.30 -17.59 3.76
CA ALA A 111 -10.32 -18.01 4.73
C ALA A 111 -10.44 -19.54 4.83
N ARG A 112 -10.36 -20.25 3.70
CA ARG A 112 -10.35 -21.72 3.67
C ARG A 112 -9.15 -22.32 4.42
N ARG A 113 -7.98 -21.67 4.35
CA ARG A 113 -6.76 -22.12 5.02
C ARG A 113 -6.79 -21.86 6.53
N MET A 114 -7.45 -20.78 6.95
CA MET A 114 -7.58 -20.38 8.36
C MET A 114 -8.84 -20.93 9.03
N ASP A 115 -9.68 -21.63 8.27
CA ASP A 115 -11.05 -22.01 8.66
C ASP A 115 -11.93 -20.84 9.15
N ALA A 116 -11.75 -19.67 8.55
CA ALA A 116 -12.46 -18.44 8.94
C ALA A 116 -13.84 -18.34 8.27
N ARG A 117 -14.91 -18.33 9.07
CA ARG A 117 -16.29 -18.42 8.58
C ARG A 117 -17.20 -17.37 9.20
N TYR A 118 -18.32 -17.10 8.53
CA TYR A 118 -19.42 -16.29 9.02
C TYR A 118 -20.76 -16.99 8.77
N LYS A 119 -21.78 -16.58 9.52
CA LYS A 119 -23.17 -16.98 9.30
C LYS A 119 -23.91 -15.84 8.59
N ASP A 120 -24.83 -16.19 7.70
CA ASP A 120 -25.69 -15.18 7.09
C ASP A 120 -26.69 -14.58 8.11
N LYS A 121 -27.44 -13.56 7.68
CA LYS A 121 -28.40 -12.86 8.54
C LYS A 121 -29.48 -13.77 9.11
N ASP A 122 -29.78 -14.86 8.41
CA ASP A 122 -30.78 -15.86 8.82
C ASP A 122 -30.17 -16.94 9.73
N GLY A 123 -28.89 -16.80 10.10
CA GLY A 123 -28.14 -17.76 10.91
C GLY A 123 -27.86 -19.08 10.21
N LYS A 124 -28.15 -19.17 8.90
CA LYS A 124 -27.95 -20.35 8.07
C LYS A 124 -26.61 -20.24 7.34
N GLY A 125 -26.07 -21.40 6.97
CA GLY A 125 -24.82 -21.47 6.23
C GLY A 125 -23.57 -21.16 7.07
N ASN A 126 -22.56 -22.00 6.89
CA ASN A 126 -21.22 -21.76 7.43
C ASN A 126 -20.33 -21.37 6.24
N ARG A 127 -20.41 -20.10 5.82
CA ARG A 127 -19.73 -19.61 4.61
C ARG A 127 -18.35 -19.09 4.97
N PHE A 128 -17.37 -19.31 4.11
CA PHE A 128 -16.05 -18.70 4.27
C PHE A 128 -16.13 -17.20 4.02
N VAL A 129 -15.47 -16.43 4.89
CA VAL A 129 -15.31 -14.98 4.69
C VAL A 129 -14.47 -14.72 3.44
N HIS A 130 -14.62 -13.53 2.86
CA HIS A 130 -13.66 -12.99 1.91
C HIS A 130 -12.62 -12.15 2.64
N THR A 131 -11.36 -12.25 2.24
CA THR A 131 -10.27 -11.45 2.79
C THR A 131 -9.68 -10.52 1.74
N LEU A 132 -9.27 -9.34 2.20
CA LEU A 132 -8.62 -8.32 1.40
C LEU A 132 -7.47 -7.73 2.18
N ASN A 133 -6.45 -7.31 1.47
CA ASN A 133 -5.31 -6.59 2.04
C ASN A 133 -4.81 -5.52 1.07
N GLY A 134 -4.26 -4.44 1.61
CA GLY A 134 -3.74 -3.34 0.83
C GLY A 134 -2.73 -2.54 1.62
N SER A 135 -1.71 -2.01 0.95
CA SER A 135 -0.75 -1.13 1.61
C SER A 135 -1.36 0.28 1.74
N GLY A 136 -1.61 0.74 2.97
CA GLY A 136 -2.06 2.11 3.23
C GLY A 136 -0.95 3.14 2.94
N THR A 137 0.31 2.71 3.06
CA THR A 137 1.42 2.90 2.13
C THR A 137 2.66 2.18 2.67
N ALA A 138 3.61 1.80 1.79
CA ALA A 138 4.95 1.42 2.23
C ALA A 138 5.73 2.70 2.62
N VAL A 139 5.99 2.90 3.92
CA VAL A 139 6.48 4.18 4.47
C VAL A 139 7.82 4.59 3.87
N GLY A 140 8.74 3.63 3.68
CA GLY A 140 10.03 3.91 3.04
C GLY A 140 9.92 4.41 1.60
N ARG A 141 9.00 3.84 0.81
CA ARG A 141 8.74 4.28 -0.57
C ARG A 141 8.03 5.65 -0.59
N ALA A 142 7.12 5.88 0.34
CA ALA A 142 6.47 7.19 0.52
C ALA A 142 7.50 8.29 0.85
N LEU A 143 8.48 7.99 1.70
CA LEU A 143 9.58 8.92 2.00
C LEU A 143 10.40 9.27 0.75
N ILE A 144 10.76 8.28 -0.08
CA ILE A 144 11.45 8.54 -1.35
C ILE A 144 10.62 9.46 -2.24
N ALA A 145 9.33 9.15 -2.39
CA ALA A 145 8.42 9.95 -3.22
C ALA A 145 8.30 11.40 -2.72
N VAL A 146 8.18 11.61 -1.40
CA VAL A 146 8.17 12.96 -0.81
C VAL A 146 9.49 13.68 -1.09
N ILE A 147 10.64 13.05 -0.82
CA ILE A 147 11.96 13.67 -1.05
C ILE A 147 12.12 14.05 -2.52
N GLU A 148 11.85 13.15 -3.46
CA GLU A 148 12.10 13.42 -4.88
C GLU A 148 11.14 14.45 -5.47
N ASN A 149 9.86 14.45 -5.06
CA ASN A 149 8.85 15.38 -5.61
C ASN A 149 8.86 16.76 -4.92
N TYR A 150 9.42 16.87 -3.71
CA TYR A 150 9.47 18.12 -2.95
C TYR A 150 10.89 18.67 -2.76
N GLN A 151 11.90 18.13 -3.46
CA GLN A 151 13.24 18.71 -3.47
C GLN A 151 13.24 20.09 -4.14
N ASN A 152 14.03 21.00 -3.59
CA ASN A 152 14.28 22.32 -4.15
C ASN A 152 15.69 22.37 -4.79
N GLU A 153 15.96 23.40 -5.60
CA GLU A 153 17.25 23.54 -6.30
C GLU A 153 18.47 23.62 -5.36
N ASP A 154 18.28 24.12 -4.14
CA ASP A 154 19.30 24.22 -3.09
C ASP A 154 19.57 22.87 -2.37
N GLY A 155 18.89 21.79 -2.77
CA GLY A 155 19.01 20.45 -2.17
C GLY A 155 18.17 20.26 -0.90
N SER A 156 17.43 21.28 -0.46
CA SER A 156 16.47 21.13 0.63
C SER A 156 15.18 20.42 0.18
N VAL A 157 14.36 19.98 1.13
CA VAL A 157 13.06 19.36 0.85
C VAL A 157 11.94 20.13 1.52
N THR A 158 10.98 20.60 0.73
CA THR A 158 9.75 21.23 1.25
C THR A 158 8.87 20.16 1.90
N ILE A 159 8.40 20.39 3.12
CA ILE A 159 7.53 19.43 3.81
C ILE A 159 6.08 19.62 3.33
N PRO A 160 5.42 18.56 2.81
CA PRO A 160 4.00 18.60 2.46
C PRO A 160 3.15 19.14 3.61
N GLU A 161 2.20 20.02 3.32
CA GLU A 161 1.41 20.72 4.35
C GLU A 161 0.75 19.77 5.35
N VAL A 162 0.23 18.64 4.84
CA VAL A 162 -0.43 17.61 5.65
C VAL A 162 0.50 16.90 6.64
N LEU A 163 1.82 16.99 6.46
CA LEU A 163 2.82 16.41 7.37
C LEU A 163 3.30 17.41 8.43
N ARG A 164 3.17 18.72 8.21
CA ARG A 164 3.69 19.75 9.13
C ARG A 164 3.18 19.61 10.56
N PRO A 165 1.89 19.29 10.83
CA PRO A 165 1.42 19.06 12.20
C PRO A 165 2.14 17.90 12.91
N TYR A 166 2.60 16.89 12.17
CA TYR A 166 3.36 15.75 12.70
C TYR A 166 4.86 16.06 12.87
N MET A 167 5.33 17.20 12.34
CA MET A 167 6.72 17.66 12.38
C MET A 167 6.89 18.95 13.18
N GLY A 168 5.97 19.25 14.11
CA GLY A 168 6.05 20.45 14.96
C GLY A 168 5.95 21.76 14.20
N GLY A 169 5.29 21.77 13.04
CA GLY A 169 5.14 22.95 12.18
C GLY A 169 6.34 23.20 11.24
N LEU A 170 7.35 22.33 11.22
CA LEU A 170 8.49 22.46 10.31
C LEU A 170 8.01 22.45 8.86
N ALA A 171 8.45 23.44 8.07
CA ALA A 171 8.03 23.60 6.67
C ALA A 171 9.09 23.11 5.65
N LYS A 172 10.35 22.95 6.07
CA LYS A 172 11.49 22.67 5.21
C LYS A 172 12.52 21.82 5.95
N ILE A 173 13.13 20.86 5.26
CA ILE A 173 14.29 20.09 5.71
C ILE A 173 15.51 20.59 4.93
N GLU A 174 16.55 21.05 5.61
CA GLU A 174 17.79 21.54 5.01
C GLU A 174 19.00 21.16 5.86
N SER A 175 20.19 21.08 5.25
CA SER A 175 21.43 20.89 6.03
C SER A 175 21.72 22.12 6.87
N LYS A 176 22.17 21.92 8.11
CA LYS A 176 22.73 23.00 8.92
C LYS A 176 24.03 23.52 8.31
#